data_AF-A0AAD1WRR7-F1
#
_entry.id   AF-A0AAD1WRR7-F1
#
_cell.length_a   1.000
_cell.length_b   1.000
_cell.length_c   1.000
_cell.angle_alpha   90.00
_cell.angle_beta   90.00
_cell.angle_gamma   90.00
#
_symmetry.space_group_name_H-M   'P 1'
#
loop_
_entity.id
_entity.type
_entity.pdbx_description
1 polymer ?
#
loop_
_entity_poly.entity_id
_entity_poly.type
_entity_poly.pdbx_seq_one_letter_code
_entity_poly.pdbx_strand_id
1 'polypeptide(L)'
;MTILEKLDSLFEIFWSKLTRHLHTPAEVPQAPSLHHTIATSRRRPGAAHKAGKQRRFMRQSLRHRRAGPINCDAVQDHEIQKEEGIWKETTELQLEVNKILNKIDTMIPKITFSHFDNTTDARKSMATLVNPRDKYCVGDSLVVKVDMFDHLGKRKTHGGDFLMARIFSSNVKAGASGKIEDLENGTYNIHFTLFWPGVVNFSIHMIHPSEGVSALWQARNKGYGYVNYTGKFLSHGKVANMKCGFNLNGTQELCEYSDLKEEEYFYCMKPENMSCGLLVQMMSLFVDSHSYLSDSEKQLFNSNNIRIEIAKTFGAISVSKCGSK
;
A
#
# COMPACT_ATOMS: atom_id res chain seq x y z
N MET A 1 9.44 -16.05 9.94
CA MET A 1 8.60 -14.94 9.44
C MET A 1 9.26 -14.43 8.20
N THR A 2 8.81 -14.92 7.04
CA THR A 2 9.47 -14.76 5.76
C THR A 2 9.34 -13.32 5.26
N ILE A 3 10.38 -12.84 4.56
CA ILE A 3 10.48 -11.48 3.99
C ILE A 3 9.26 -11.14 3.11
N LEU A 4 8.58 -12.14 2.54
CA LEU A 4 7.34 -11.99 1.78
C LEU A 4 6.15 -11.49 2.64
N GLU A 5 6.00 -11.94 3.89
CA GLU A 5 4.89 -11.49 4.77
C GLU A 5 5.06 -10.02 5.23
N LYS A 6 6.30 -9.52 5.27
CA LYS A 6 6.59 -8.12 5.60
C LYS A 6 6.35 -7.18 4.41
N LEU A 7 6.57 -7.64 3.19
CA LEU A 7 6.30 -6.86 1.98
C LEU A 7 4.79 -6.68 1.76
N ASP A 8 3.96 -7.69 2.03
CA ASP A 8 2.50 -7.58 1.98
C ASP A 8 1.96 -6.54 2.99
N SER A 9 2.53 -6.49 4.20
CA SER A 9 2.15 -5.50 5.20
C SER A 9 2.54 -4.07 4.80
N LEU A 10 3.67 -3.89 4.12
CA LEU A 10 4.10 -2.56 3.66
C LEU A 10 3.28 -2.10 2.44
N PHE A 11 2.90 -3.03 1.56
CA PHE A 11 2.04 -2.75 0.41
C PHE A 11 0.64 -2.28 0.86
N GLU A 12 0.00 -2.97 1.82
CA GLU A 12 -1.31 -2.60 2.37
C GLU A 12 -1.30 -1.27 3.16
N ILE A 13 -0.24 -1.01 3.94
CA ILE A 13 -0.11 0.23 4.71
C ILE A 13 0.09 1.44 3.80
N PHE A 14 0.90 1.30 2.74
CA PHE A 14 1.13 2.37 1.76
C PHE A 14 -0.11 2.63 0.91
N TRP A 15 -0.84 1.57 0.52
CA TRP A 15 -2.07 1.67 -0.27
C TRP A 15 -3.26 2.29 0.50
N SER A 16 -3.39 2.00 1.81
CA SER A 16 -4.47 2.60 2.63
C SER A 16 -4.27 4.09 2.96
N LYS A 17 -3.06 4.61 2.77
CA LYS A 17 -2.74 6.05 2.94
C LYS A 17 -2.96 6.84 1.66
N LEU A 18 -2.70 6.25 0.48
CA LEU A 18 -2.92 6.92 -0.81
C LEU A 18 -4.42 7.19 -1.08
N THR A 19 -5.29 6.27 -0.67
CA THR A 19 -6.75 6.39 -0.84
C THR A 19 -7.43 7.40 0.09
N ARG A 20 -6.75 7.81 1.17
CA ARG A 20 -7.32 8.72 2.19
C ARG A 20 -7.22 10.21 1.86
N HIS A 21 -6.60 10.58 0.73
CA HIS A 21 -6.45 11.98 0.31
C HIS A 21 -7.27 12.37 -0.93
N LEU A 22 -8.13 11.48 -1.43
CA LEU A 22 -9.05 11.78 -2.54
C LEU A 22 -10.51 11.95 -2.12
N HIS A 23 -10.82 11.96 -0.81
CA HIS A 23 -12.17 12.22 -0.30
C HIS A 23 -12.13 13.29 0.79
N THR A 24 -12.23 14.54 0.38
CA THR A 24 -12.79 15.61 1.23
C THR A 24 -14.10 16.05 0.59
N PRO A 25 -15.26 15.93 1.26
CA PRO A 25 -16.48 16.56 0.79
C PRO A 25 -16.36 18.07 0.93
N ALA A 26 -16.64 18.82 -0.14
CA ALA A 26 -16.80 20.26 -0.09
C ALA A 26 -18.00 20.62 0.82
N GLU A 27 -17.77 21.43 1.85
CA GLU A 27 -18.83 22.06 2.63
C GLU A 27 -19.50 23.15 1.80
N VAL A 28 -20.83 23.06 1.68
CA VAL A 28 -21.69 24.10 1.10
C VAL A 28 -21.98 25.15 2.20
N PRO A 29 -21.79 26.46 1.96
CA PRO A 29 -22.15 27.46 2.95
C PRO A 29 -23.66 27.69 2.96
N GLN A 30 -24.32 27.45 4.10
CA GLN A 30 -25.70 27.88 4.34
C GLN A 30 -25.74 29.30 4.90
N ALA A 31 -26.58 30.14 4.30
CA ALA A 31 -26.91 31.49 4.76
C ALA A 31 -27.83 31.47 6.01
N PRO A 32 -27.84 32.54 6.84
CA PRO A 32 -28.57 32.55 8.10
C PRO A 32 -30.03 32.97 7.91
N SER A 33 -30.95 32.33 8.63
CA SER A 33 -32.33 32.80 8.79
C SER A 33 -32.77 32.72 10.25
N LEU A 34 -33.78 33.54 10.57
CA LEU A 34 -34.03 34.17 11.85
C LEU A 34 -34.63 33.27 12.95
N HIS A 35 -34.44 33.76 14.18
CA HIS A 35 -35.15 33.42 15.40
C HIS A 35 -36.68 33.32 15.24
N HIS A 36 -37.28 32.30 15.86
CA HIS A 36 -38.45 32.46 16.74
C HIS A 36 -38.61 31.24 17.66
N THR A 37 -39.07 31.52 18.88
CA THR A 37 -39.10 30.63 20.06
C THR A 37 -40.54 30.15 20.34
N ILE A 38 -40.63 29.02 21.09
CA ILE A 38 -41.70 28.54 21.99
C ILE A 38 -42.72 27.56 21.38
N ALA A 39 -42.69 26.29 21.82
CA ALA A 39 -43.67 25.73 22.76
C ALA A 39 -43.41 24.24 23.08
N THR A 40 -43.66 23.92 24.34
CA THR A 40 -43.40 22.69 25.09
C THR A 40 -44.43 21.57 24.88
N SER A 41 -44.01 20.30 24.91
CA SER A 41 -44.83 19.21 25.44
C SER A 41 -44.01 18.01 25.96
N ARG A 42 -44.37 17.60 27.18
CA ARG A 42 -43.94 16.47 28.05
C ARG A 42 -44.42 15.13 27.46
N ARG A 43 -43.89 13.90 27.66
CA ARG A 43 -43.33 13.08 28.78
C ARG A 43 -43.02 11.71 28.08
N ARG A 44 -41.98 10.89 28.31
CA ARG A 44 -41.57 10.04 29.47
C ARG A 44 -40.71 8.85 28.91
N PRO A 45 -40.10 7.96 29.73
CA PRO A 45 -38.65 7.80 29.78
C PRO A 45 -38.14 6.42 29.35
N GLY A 46 -36.83 6.29 29.07
CA GLY A 46 -36.18 4.97 29.11
C GLY A 46 -35.08 4.74 28.09
N ALA A 47 -33.95 5.45 28.20
CA ALA A 47 -32.70 5.03 27.56
C ALA A 47 -31.46 5.53 28.32
N ALA A 48 -31.52 5.56 29.66
CA ALA A 48 -30.38 5.91 30.51
C ALA A 48 -29.57 4.65 30.88
N HIS A 49 -29.16 3.85 29.89
CA HIS A 49 -28.24 2.73 30.12
C HIS A 49 -27.47 2.33 28.85
N LYS A 50 -26.82 3.30 28.19
CA LYS A 50 -25.74 2.99 27.23
C LYS A 50 -24.77 4.14 26.91
N ALA A 51 -24.90 5.31 27.53
CA ALA A 51 -23.92 6.40 27.39
C ALA A 51 -22.84 6.43 28.50
N GLY A 52 -23.01 5.65 29.58
CA GLY A 52 -22.06 5.58 30.70
C GLY A 52 -20.91 4.57 30.55
N LYS A 53 -20.94 3.71 29.52
CA LYS A 53 -19.92 2.65 29.32
C LYS A 53 -18.88 2.97 28.23
N GLN A 54 -19.15 3.89 27.30
CA GLN A 54 -18.17 4.34 26.31
C GLN A 54 -17.21 5.42 26.83
N ARG A 55 -17.58 6.18 27.87
CA ARG A 55 -16.67 7.14 28.53
C ARG A 55 -15.72 6.52 29.56
N ARG A 56 -15.89 5.23 29.91
CA ARG A 56 -14.96 4.49 30.79
C ARG A 56 -13.93 3.64 30.03
N PHE A 57 -14.17 3.33 28.76
CA PHE A 57 -13.21 2.58 27.93
C PHE A 57 -12.13 3.49 27.29
N MET A 58 -12.43 4.77 27.05
CA MET A 58 -11.45 5.77 26.61
C MET A 58 -10.70 6.48 27.74
N ARG A 59 -10.68 5.91 28.96
CA ARG A 59 -9.81 6.36 30.07
C ARG A 59 -8.91 5.25 30.64
N GLN A 60 -8.90 4.06 30.04
CA GLN A 60 -8.01 2.96 30.45
C GLN A 60 -6.88 2.64 29.46
N SER A 61 -6.81 3.30 28.29
CA SER A 61 -5.69 3.12 27.34
C SER A 61 -4.60 4.20 27.43
N LEU A 62 -4.67 5.10 28.42
CA LEU A 62 -3.60 6.06 28.74
C LEU A 62 -2.94 5.71 30.09
N ARG A 63 -2.72 4.42 30.34
CA ARG A 63 -1.65 4.03 31.25
C ARG A 63 -0.38 3.95 30.41
N HIS A 64 0.49 4.94 30.59
CA HIS A 64 1.88 4.86 30.21
C HIS A 64 2.44 3.48 30.57
N ARG A 65 2.60 2.60 29.58
CA ARG A 65 3.85 1.86 29.54
C ARG A 65 4.88 2.93 29.22
N ARG A 66 5.65 3.31 30.23
CA ARG A 66 6.98 3.85 29.98
C ARG A 66 7.64 2.81 29.06
N ALA A 67 7.70 3.10 27.76
CA ALA A 67 8.80 2.56 26.99
C ALA A 67 10.02 3.04 27.77
N GLY A 68 10.79 2.09 28.30
CA GLY A 68 12.09 2.41 28.85
C GLY A 68 12.89 3.22 27.83
N PRO A 69 13.91 3.97 28.27
CA PRO A 69 14.76 4.70 27.34
C PRO A 69 15.15 3.75 26.19
N ILE A 70 14.87 4.16 24.96
CA ILE A 70 15.47 3.51 23.80
C ILE A 70 16.95 3.75 24.03
N ASN A 71 17.65 2.67 24.35
CA ASN A 71 19.07 2.73 24.60
C ASN A 71 19.76 2.87 23.24
N CYS A 72 19.86 4.12 22.77
CA CYS A 72 20.77 4.49 21.68
C CYS A 72 22.18 4.52 22.25
N ASP A 73 22.70 3.36 22.65
CA ASP A 73 24.08 3.25 23.08
C ASP A 73 24.99 3.41 21.85
N ALA A 74 25.99 4.28 22.03
CA ALA A 74 27.04 4.69 21.11
C ALA A 74 26.63 5.65 19.97
N VAL A 75 26.41 6.93 20.32
CA VAL A 75 26.85 8.03 19.44
C VAL A 75 28.38 8.03 19.50
N GLN A 76 29.02 7.55 18.45
CA GLN A 76 30.46 7.57 18.33
C GLN A 76 30.84 8.86 17.59
N ASP A 77 31.34 9.85 18.32
CA ASP A 77 31.94 11.07 17.76
C ASP A 77 33.23 10.69 17.04
N HIS A 78 33.13 10.27 15.77
CA HIS A 78 34.29 10.10 14.90
C HIS A 78 34.46 11.35 14.03
N GLU A 79 35.53 12.12 14.29
CA GLU A 79 36.08 13.06 13.30
C GLU A 79 36.57 12.26 12.10
N ILE A 80 35.83 12.29 10.99
CA ILE A 80 36.27 11.69 9.74
C ILE A 80 37.05 12.74 8.96
N GLN A 81 38.39 12.62 8.95
CA GLN A 81 39.21 13.27 7.93
C GLN A 81 38.90 12.64 6.57
N LYS A 82 38.74 13.50 5.54
CA LYS A 82 38.50 13.11 4.15
C LYS A 82 39.58 12.12 3.68
N GLU A 83 39.18 10.88 3.44
CA GLU A 83 39.86 10.01 2.48
C GLU A 83 39.08 10.00 1.17
N GLU A 84 39.70 10.57 0.14
CA GLU A 84 39.23 10.55 -1.23
C GLU A 84 39.34 9.11 -1.79
N GLY A 85 38.24 8.59 -2.33
CA GLY A 85 38.28 7.52 -3.32
C GLY A 85 38.44 6.09 -2.79
N ILE A 86 37.64 5.67 -1.81
CA ILE A 86 37.40 4.24 -1.57
C ILE A 86 36.06 3.88 -2.22
N TRP A 87 36.10 3.09 -3.30
CA TRP A 87 34.95 2.31 -3.71
C TRP A 87 34.65 1.34 -2.56
N LYS A 88 33.67 1.68 -1.69
CA LYS A 88 33.20 0.73 -0.68
C LYS A 88 32.72 -0.51 -1.43
N GLU A 89 33.44 -1.61 -1.23
CA GLU A 89 33.08 -2.91 -1.79
C GLU A 89 31.66 -3.24 -1.32
N THR A 90 30.79 -3.60 -2.27
CA THR A 90 29.39 -3.92 -1.98
C THR A 90 29.34 -5.11 -1.01
N THR A 91 28.63 -4.95 0.10
CA THR A 91 28.53 -5.99 1.12
C THR A 91 27.68 -7.17 0.64
N GLU A 92 27.77 -8.31 1.32
CA GLU A 92 26.93 -9.48 1.03
C GLU A 92 25.43 -9.17 1.16
N LEU A 93 25.05 -8.39 2.19
CA LEU A 93 23.67 -7.96 2.38
C LEU A 93 23.18 -7.09 1.22
N GLN A 94 23.99 -6.11 0.79
CA GLN A 94 23.65 -5.26 -0.36
C GLN A 94 23.55 -6.06 -1.66
N LEU A 95 24.43 -7.05 -1.87
CA LEU A 95 24.34 -7.96 -3.02
C LEU A 95 23.03 -8.76 -3.00
N GLU A 96 22.62 -9.28 -1.84
CA GLU A 96 21.35 -10.01 -1.69
C GLU A 96 20.15 -9.09 -1.97
N VAL A 97 20.13 -7.89 -1.40
CA VAL A 97 19.09 -6.89 -1.64
C VAL A 97 19.00 -6.52 -3.11
N ASN A 98 20.14 -6.23 -3.75
CA ASN A 98 20.18 -5.89 -5.19
C ASN A 98 19.70 -7.06 -6.05
N LYS A 99 20.05 -8.30 -5.71
CA LYS A 99 19.56 -9.50 -6.40
C LYS A 99 18.03 -9.61 -6.30
N ILE A 100 17.45 -9.33 -5.14
CA ILE A 100 15.98 -9.33 -4.94
C ILE A 100 15.33 -8.21 -5.75
N LEU A 101 15.85 -6.98 -5.68
CA LEU A 101 15.32 -5.83 -6.40
C LEU A 101 15.38 -6.04 -7.92
N ASN A 102 16.48 -6.56 -8.44
CA ASN A 102 16.63 -6.90 -9.85
C ASN A 102 15.62 -7.98 -10.26
N LYS A 103 15.42 -9.01 -9.44
CA LYS A 103 14.42 -10.04 -9.70
C LYS A 103 13.01 -9.45 -9.79
N ILE A 104 12.65 -8.53 -8.89
CA ILE A 104 11.35 -7.84 -8.92
C ILE A 104 11.24 -6.97 -10.19
N ASP A 105 12.28 -6.21 -10.55
CA ASP A 105 12.28 -5.37 -11.76
C ASP A 105 12.05 -6.20 -13.03
N THR A 106 12.61 -7.42 -13.09
CA THR A 106 12.37 -8.33 -14.22
C THR A 106 10.96 -8.93 -14.28
N MET A 107 10.25 -8.97 -13.15
CA MET A 107 8.88 -9.51 -13.09
C MET A 107 7.82 -8.48 -13.50
N ILE A 108 8.12 -7.19 -13.43
CA ILE A 108 7.15 -6.14 -13.74
C ILE A 108 7.32 -5.73 -15.21
N PRO A 109 6.30 -5.93 -16.06
CA PRO A 109 6.43 -5.60 -17.47
C PRO A 109 6.57 -4.08 -17.64
N LYS A 110 7.50 -3.68 -18.51
CA LYS A 110 7.75 -2.27 -18.86
C LYS A 110 6.84 -1.89 -20.03
N ILE A 111 5.64 -1.45 -19.69
CA ILE A 111 4.57 -1.17 -20.65
C ILE A 111 4.44 0.34 -20.79
N THR A 112 4.36 0.80 -22.03
CA THR A 112 4.01 2.17 -22.38
C THR A 112 2.75 2.15 -23.22
N PHE A 113 1.97 3.23 -23.16
CA PHE A 113 0.76 3.39 -23.95
C PHE A 113 0.65 4.82 -24.45
N SER A 114 0.11 5.00 -25.66
CA SER A 114 -0.12 6.31 -26.25
C SER A 114 -1.50 6.87 -25.94
N HIS A 115 -2.50 5.99 -25.82
CA HIS A 115 -3.90 6.36 -25.57
C HIS A 115 -4.49 5.51 -24.46
N PHE A 116 -5.28 6.14 -23.59
CA PHE A 116 -5.97 5.48 -22.48
C PHE A 116 -6.81 4.29 -22.96
N ASP A 117 -7.40 4.39 -24.16
CA ASP A 117 -8.28 3.35 -24.69
C ASP A 117 -7.57 2.01 -24.95
N ASN A 118 -6.23 2.02 -25.08
CA ASN A 118 -5.42 0.83 -25.30
C ASN A 118 -5.06 0.11 -23.99
N THR A 119 -5.41 0.70 -22.84
CA THR A 119 -5.17 0.11 -21.51
C THR A 119 -6.27 -0.86 -21.13
N THR A 120 -5.97 -1.79 -20.22
CA THR A 120 -6.91 -2.83 -19.80
C THR A 120 -8.18 -2.24 -19.16
N ASP A 121 -9.36 -2.74 -19.57
CA ASP A 121 -10.67 -2.43 -18.99
C ASP A 121 -11.30 -3.69 -18.38
N ALA A 122 -11.43 -3.68 -17.06
CA ALA A 122 -12.08 -4.76 -16.32
C ALA A 122 -13.55 -4.97 -16.70
N ARG A 123 -14.25 -3.92 -17.16
CA ARG A 123 -15.68 -4.00 -17.51
C ARG A 123 -15.91 -4.73 -18.83
N LYS A 124 -14.90 -4.74 -19.71
CA LYS A 124 -14.89 -5.49 -20.96
C LYS A 124 -14.25 -6.87 -20.81
N SER A 125 -13.53 -7.07 -19.71
CA SER A 125 -12.89 -8.34 -19.38
C SER A 125 -13.89 -9.34 -18.81
N MET A 126 -13.57 -10.64 -18.93
CA MET A 126 -14.51 -11.71 -18.57
C MET A 126 -13.80 -12.87 -17.88
N ALA A 127 -14.43 -13.36 -16.80
CA ALA A 127 -14.01 -14.55 -16.08
C ALA A 127 -14.94 -15.74 -16.39
N THR A 128 -14.33 -16.89 -16.66
CA THR A 128 -15.01 -18.13 -17.05
C THR A 128 -14.50 -19.30 -16.22
N LEU A 129 -15.41 -20.17 -15.76
CA LEU A 129 -15.04 -21.38 -15.03
C LEU A 129 -14.54 -22.44 -16.02
N VAL A 130 -13.32 -22.95 -15.80
CA VAL A 130 -12.71 -23.97 -16.66
C VAL A 130 -13.22 -25.35 -16.22
N ASN A 131 -13.69 -26.15 -17.19
CA ASN A 131 -14.16 -27.53 -16.99
C ASN A 131 -15.15 -27.66 -15.80
N PRO A 132 -16.30 -26.96 -15.85
CA PRO A 132 -17.28 -27.00 -14.78
C PRO A 132 -17.77 -28.43 -14.51
N ARG A 133 -18.02 -28.75 -13.23
CA ARG A 133 -18.55 -30.04 -12.78
C ARG A 133 -19.92 -29.84 -12.14
N ASP A 134 -20.77 -30.87 -12.20
CA ASP A 134 -22.09 -30.84 -11.55
C ASP A 134 -22.00 -30.88 -10.02
N LYS A 135 -20.92 -31.47 -9.49
CA LYS A 135 -20.67 -31.62 -8.05
C LYS A 135 -19.23 -31.30 -7.72
N TYR A 136 -19.06 -30.54 -6.65
CA TYR A 136 -17.77 -30.24 -6.06
C TYR A 136 -17.68 -30.75 -4.63
N CYS A 137 -16.50 -31.21 -4.27
CA CYS A 137 -16.15 -31.72 -2.96
C CYS A 137 -15.25 -30.73 -2.23
N VAL A 138 -15.30 -30.74 -0.90
CA VAL A 138 -14.27 -30.08 -0.09
C VAL A 138 -12.90 -30.68 -0.45
N GLY A 139 -11.92 -29.82 -0.69
CA GLY A 139 -10.58 -30.19 -1.16
C GLY A 139 -10.41 -30.15 -2.68
N ASP A 140 -11.50 -30.06 -3.46
CA ASP A 140 -11.39 -29.91 -4.91
C ASP A 140 -10.71 -28.58 -5.27
N SER A 141 -9.89 -28.64 -6.32
CA SER A 141 -9.35 -27.46 -6.99
C SER A 141 -10.19 -27.12 -8.22
N LEU A 142 -10.37 -25.83 -8.46
CA LEU A 142 -11.00 -25.30 -9.66
C LEU A 142 -10.16 -24.17 -10.24
N VAL A 143 -10.26 -24.00 -11.55
CA VAL A 143 -9.55 -22.95 -12.29
C VAL A 143 -10.58 -22.02 -12.91
N VAL A 144 -10.41 -20.73 -12.69
CA VAL A 144 -11.16 -19.67 -13.38
C VAL A 144 -10.21 -19.00 -14.36
N LYS A 145 -10.55 -19.01 -15.64
CA LYS A 145 -9.80 -18.30 -16.67
C LYS A 145 -10.35 -16.90 -16.83
N VAL A 146 -9.49 -15.90 -16.77
CA VAL A 146 -9.83 -14.49 -17.00
C VAL A 146 -9.19 -14.02 -18.29
N ASP A 147 -10.02 -13.59 -19.23
CA ASP A 147 -9.58 -13.02 -20.50
C ASP A 147 -9.69 -11.49 -20.40
N MET A 148 -8.56 -10.79 -20.55
CA MET A 148 -8.49 -9.34 -20.42
C MET A 148 -8.62 -8.62 -21.77
N PHE A 149 -9.31 -7.50 -21.76
CA PHE A 149 -9.57 -6.67 -22.93
C PHE A 149 -9.27 -5.21 -22.63
N ASP A 150 -8.89 -4.45 -23.65
CA ASP A 150 -8.76 -3.00 -23.54
C ASP A 150 -10.11 -2.27 -23.63
N HIS A 151 -10.11 -0.95 -23.48
CA HIS A 151 -11.33 -0.13 -23.59
C HIS A 151 -11.92 -0.10 -25.00
N LEU A 152 -11.21 -0.58 -26.02
CA LEU A 152 -11.75 -0.76 -27.38
C LEU A 152 -12.38 -2.15 -27.56
N GLY A 153 -12.25 -3.05 -26.59
CA GLY A 153 -12.74 -4.43 -26.66
C GLY A 153 -11.80 -5.34 -27.44
N LYS A 154 -10.55 -4.92 -27.68
CA LYS A 154 -9.51 -5.78 -28.24
C LYS A 154 -8.87 -6.58 -27.12
N ARG A 155 -8.62 -7.85 -27.38
CA ARG A 155 -7.95 -8.75 -26.44
C ARG A 155 -6.54 -8.25 -26.15
N LYS A 156 -6.16 -8.22 -24.88
CA LYS A 156 -4.79 -7.92 -24.45
C LYS A 156 -3.83 -9.01 -24.94
N THR A 157 -2.58 -8.64 -25.19
CA THR A 157 -1.52 -9.54 -25.67
C THR A 157 -0.35 -9.66 -24.68
N HIS A 158 -0.51 -9.07 -23.51
CA HIS A 158 0.45 -9.10 -22.41
C HIS A 158 -0.32 -9.14 -21.09
N GLY A 159 0.33 -9.62 -20.04
CA GLY A 159 -0.18 -9.61 -18.67
C GLY A 159 0.27 -8.38 -17.87
N GLY A 160 0.46 -8.58 -16.56
CA GLY A 160 0.92 -7.58 -15.59
C GLY A 160 -0.18 -6.80 -14.85
N ASP A 161 -1.46 -7.12 -15.09
CA ASP A 161 -2.58 -6.51 -14.39
C ASP A 161 -2.59 -6.96 -12.93
N PHE A 162 -2.83 -6.02 -12.01
CA PHE A 162 -2.92 -6.38 -10.60
C PHE A 162 -4.32 -6.86 -10.27
N LEU A 163 -4.50 -8.18 -10.24
CA LEU A 163 -5.77 -8.83 -9.91
C LEU A 163 -5.83 -9.21 -8.43
N MET A 164 -7.02 -9.12 -7.85
CA MET A 164 -7.36 -9.70 -6.56
C MET A 164 -8.56 -10.63 -6.72
N ALA A 165 -8.41 -11.88 -6.31
CA ALA A 165 -9.44 -12.89 -6.48
C ALA A 165 -9.67 -13.65 -5.19
N ARG A 166 -10.94 -13.86 -4.83
CA ARG A 166 -11.32 -14.62 -3.65
C ARG A 166 -12.59 -15.44 -3.86
N ILE A 167 -12.68 -16.53 -3.10
CA ILE A 167 -13.92 -17.23 -2.81
C ILE A 167 -14.42 -16.87 -1.42
N PHE A 168 -15.73 -16.85 -1.21
CA PHE A 168 -16.32 -16.53 0.09
C PHE A 168 -17.73 -17.09 0.27
N SER A 169 -18.12 -17.28 1.53
CA SER A 169 -19.48 -17.68 1.94
C SER A 169 -19.89 -16.89 3.18
N SER A 170 -20.82 -15.95 3.02
CA SER A 170 -21.21 -15.02 4.10
C SER A 170 -21.89 -15.71 5.29
N ASN A 171 -22.64 -16.80 5.03
CA ASN A 171 -23.34 -17.58 6.05
C ASN A 171 -22.38 -18.25 7.06
N VAL A 172 -21.23 -18.73 6.59
CA VAL A 172 -20.20 -19.38 7.42
C VAL A 172 -19.00 -18.47 7.70
N LYS A 173 -19.05 -17.20 7.26
CA LYS A 173 -17.99 -16.19 7.43
C LYS A 173 -16.62 -16.70 6.96
N ALA A 174 -16.59 -17.50 5.90
CA ALA A 174 -15.38 -18.07 5.33
C ALA A 174 -14.97 -17.31 4.07
N GLY A 175 -13.66 -17.22 3.83
CA GLY A 175 -13.09 -16.65 2.62
C GLY A 175 -11.67 -17.17 2.40
N ALA A 176 -11.28 -17.31 1.14
CA ALA A 176 -9.94 -17.71 0.75
C ALA A 176 -9.54 -17.02 -0.56
N SER A 177 -8.26 -16.63 -0.66
CA SER A 177 -7.71 -16.02 -1.86
C SER A 177 -7.43 -17.06 -2.95
N GLY A 178 -7.63 -16.68 -4.20
CA GLY A 178 -7.20 -17.47 -5.34
C GLY A 178 -5.73 -17.21 -5.66
N LYS A 179 -5.00 -18.25 -6.08
CA LYS A 179 -3.65 -18.10 -6.63
C LYS A 179 -3.76 -17.69 -8.09
N ILE A 180 -3.23 -16.52 -8.43
CA ILE A 180 -3.24 -15.99 -9.78
C ILE A 180 -1.98 -16.46 -10.51
N GLU A 181 -2.17 -16.97 -11.72
CA GLU A 181 -1.15 -17.32 -12.69
C GLU A 181 -1.38 -16.44 -13.92
N ASP A 182 -0.42 -15.57 -14.23
CA ASP A 182 -0.41 -14.77 -15.44
C ASP A 182 0.19 -15.59 -16.59
N LEU A 183 -0.55 -15.74 -17.68
CA LEU A 183 -0.07 -16.46 -18.88
C LEU A 183 0.69 -15.54 -19.84
N GLU A 184 0.94 -14.30 -19.44
CA GLU A 184 1.72 -13.27 -20.14
C GLU A 184 1.18 -12.91 -21.53
N ASN A 185 -0.08 -13.26 -21.82
CA ASN A 185 -0.71 -13.08 -23.13
C ASN A 185 -2.10 -12.41 -23.04
N GLY A 186 -2.36 -11.69 -21.93
CA GLY A 186 -3.67 -11.09 -21.63
C GLY A 186 -4.68 -12.07 -21.05
N THR A 187 -4.23 -13.25 -20.64
CA THR A 187 -5.05 -14.27 -19.98
C THR A 187 -4.45 -14.65 -18.63
N TYR A 188 -5.31 -14.87 -17.65
CA TYR A 188 -4.92 -15.34 -16.32
C TYR A 188 -5.66 -16.61 -15.97
N ASN A 189 -4.99 -17.53 -15.28
CA ASN A 189 -5.62 -18.64 -14.59
C ASN A 189 -5.63 -18.36 -13.10
N ILE A 190 -6.81 -18.42 -12.49
CA ILE A 190 -6.99 -18.26 -11.06
C ILE A 190 -7.34 -19.60 -10.45
N HIS A 191 -6.46 -20.11 -9.61
CA HIS A 191 -6.58 -21.41 -8.97
C HIS A 191 -7.20 -21.22 -7.59
N PHE A 192 -8.32 -21.90 -7.34
CA PHE A 192 -8.97 -21.93 -6.03
C PHE A 192 -9.03 -23.36 -5.50
N THR A 193 -8.83 -23.50 -4.20
CA THR A 193 -9.12 -24.73 -3.46
C THR A 193 -10.40 -24.53 -2.64
N LEU A 194 -11.33 -25.47 -2.72
CA LEU A 194 -12.61 -25.40 -2.02
C LEU A 194 -12.48 -25.93 -0.58
N PHE A 195 -12.29 -25.02 0.37
CA PHE A 195 -11.96 -25.39 1.75
C PHE A 195 -13.16 -25.76 2.65
N TRP A 196 -14.39 -25.44 2.25
CA TRP A 196 -15.57 -25.66 3.09
C TRP A 196 -16.81 -26.06 2.28
N PRO A 197 -17.76 -26.80 2.88
CA PRO A 197 -19.02 -27.14 2.25
C PRO A 197 -20.00 -25.95 2.26
N GLY A 198 -20.97 -25.98 1.36
CA GLY A 198 -22.01 -24.96 1.21
C GLY A 198 -21.88 -24.18 -0.10
N VAL A 199 -22.61 -23.08 -0.19
CA VAL A 199 -22.61 -22.21 -1.37
C VAL A 199 -21.40 -21.27 -1.31
N VAL A 200 -20.51 -21.39 -2.28
CA VAL A 200 -19.28 -20.61 -2.43
C VAL A 200 -19.45 -19.59 -3.55
N ASN A 201 -19.27 -18.31 -3.22
CA ASN A 201 -19.31 -17.19 -4.15
C ASN A 201 -17.90 -16.77 -4.56
N PHE A 202 -17.80 -16.09 -5.70
CA PHE A 202 -16.55 -15.63 -6.29
C PHE A 202 -16.53 -14.12 -6.40
N SER A 203 -15.38 -13.51 -6.16
CA SER A 203 -15.14 -12.10 -6.38
C SER A 203 -13.77 -11.91 -6.99
N ILE A 204 -13.73 -11.29 -8.16
CA ILE A 204 -12.51 -11.08 -8.97
C ILE A 204 -12.48 -9.61 -9.34
N HIS A 205 -11.47 -8.90 -8.87
CA HIS A 205 -11.30 -7.47 -9.12
C HIS A 205 -9.98 -7.24 -9.86
N MET A 206 -10.01 -6.33 -10.83
CA MET A 206 -8.81 -5.66 -11.31
C MET A 206 -8.56 -4.44 -10.42
N ILE A 207 -7.48 -4.46 -9.67
CA ILE A 207 -7.07 -3.33 -8.83
C ILE A 207 -6.43 -2.25 -9.71
N HIS A 208 -5.46 -2.64 -10.54
CA HIS A 208 -4.85 -1.80 -11.57
C HIS A 208 -4.66 -2.54 -12.88
N PRO A 209 -4.81 -1.85 -14.03
CA PRO A 209 -4.37 -2.38 -15.30
C PRO A 209 -2.84 -2.47 -15.34
N SER A 210 -2.31 -3.35 -16.18
CA SER A 210 -0.87 -3.61 -16.35
C SER A 210 -0.07 -2.33 -16.68
N GLU A 211 -0.64 -1.41 -17.45
CA GLU A 211 -0.06 -0.10 -17.75
C GLU A 211 0.12 0.75 -16.50
N GLY A 212 -0.86 0.71 -15.59
CA GLY A 212 -0.82 1.44 -14.32
C GLY A 212 0.19 0.84 -13.36
N VAL A 213 0.27 -0.49 -13.30
CA VAL A 213 1.30 -1.19 -12.52
C VAL A 213 2.70 -0.81 -13.01
N SER A 214 2.91 -0.81 -14.33
CA SER A 214 4.18 -0.40 -14.92
C SER A 214 4.52 1.05 -14.63
N ALA A 215 3.56 1.97 -14.79
CA ALA A 215 3.74 3.38 -14.51
C ALA A 215 4.10 3.65 -13.03
N LEU A 216 3.42 2.99 -12.08
CA LEU A 216 3.74 3.11 -10.65
C LEU A 216 5.15 2.59 -10.33
N TRP A 217 5.54 1.45 -10.92
CA TRP A 217 6.87 0.89 -10.72
C TRP A 217 7.96 1.82 -11.25
N GLN A 218 7.80 2.34 -12.45
CA GLN A 218 8.72 3.31 -13.04
C GLN A 218 8.78 4.61 -12.24
N ALA A 219 7.63 5.15 -11.81
CA ALA A 219 7.56 6.35 -11.00
C ALA A 219 8.28 6.17 -9.65
N ARG A 220 8.07 5.04 -8.97
CA ARG A 220 8.78 4.68 -7.73
C ARG A 220 10.29 4.69 -7.95
N ASN A 221 10.76 4.04 -9.01
CA ASN A 221 12.20 3.86 -9.25
C ASN A 221 12.90 5.12 -9.76
N LYS A 222 12.14 6.12 -10.25
CA LYS A 222 12.64 7.46 -10.57
C LYS A 222 12.72 8.40 -9.35
N GLY A 223 12.00 8.10 -8.27
CA GLY A 223 11.72 9.01 -7.15
C GLY A 223 12.84 9.28 -6.14
N TYR A 224 14.10 8.98 -6.45
CA TYR A 224 15.21 9.34 -5.57
C TYR A 224 15.36 10.87 -5.51
N GLY A 225 15.39 11.42 -4.29
CA GLY A 225 15.52 12.86 -4.05
C GLY A 225 14.20 13.64 -3.95
N TYR A 226 13.05 12.95 -4.01
CA TYR A 226 11.72 13.60 -4.03
C TYR A 226 11.13 13.92 -2.64
N VAL A 227 11.66 13.30 -1.60
CA VAL A 227 11.29 13.57 -0.21
C VAL A 227 12.42 14.40 0.41
N ASN A 228 12.09 15.64 0.77
CA ASN A 228 12.97 16.46 1.59
C ASN A 228 12.80 16.05 3.04
N TYR A 229 13.91 15.70 3.67
CA TYR A 229 13.96 15.47 5.11
C TYR A 229 14.55 16.69 5.80
N THR A 230 13.95 17.10 6.91
CA THR A 230 14.41 18.20 7.75
C THR A 230 14.48 17.72 9.18
N GLY A 231 15.67 17.76 9.76
CA GLY A 231 15.92 17.44 11.16
C GLY A 231 15.86 18.70 11.99
N LYS A 232 15.14 18.64 13.10
CA LYS A 232 15.03 19.73 14.08
C LYS A 232 15.91 19.42 15.29
N PHE A 233 16.87 20.30 15.55
CA PHE A 233 17.79 20.22 16.67
C PHE A 233 17.39 21.25 17.74
N LEU A 234 17.47 20.87 19.01
CA LEU A 234 17.08 21.72 20.13
C LEU A 234 18.19 21.78 21.18
N SER A 235 18.70 22.98 21.43
CA SER A 235 19.72 23.23 22.46
C SER A 235 19.35 24.47 23.28
N HIS A 236 19.12 24.30 24.60
CA HIS A 236 18.81 25.41 25.52
C HIS A 236 17.73 26.39 24.98
N GLY A 237 16.68 25.86 24.34
CA GLY A 237 15.59 26.66 23.76
C GLY A 237 15.85 27.21 22.34
N LYS A 238 17.08 27.10 21.82
CA LYS A 238 17.41 27.41 20.42
C LYS A 238 17.05 26.25 19.50
N VAL A 239 16.41 26.57 18.38
CA VAL A 239 15.99 25.59 17.36
C VAL A 239 16.82 25.78 16.10
N ALA A 240 17.36 24.70 15.57
CA ALA A 240 17.97 24.67 14.24
C ALA A 240 17.27 23.61 13.37
N ASN A 241 16.90 23.98 12.15
CA ASN A 241 16.31 23.07 11.17
C ASN A 241 17.35 22.81 10.08
N MET A 242 17.79 21.56 9.96
CA MET A 242 18.86 21.17 9.05
C MET A 242 18.34 20.20 8.00
N LYS A 243 18.87 20.30 6.78
CA LYS A 243 18.56 19.36 5.71
C LYS A 243 19.11 17.98 6.08
N CYS A 244 18.28 16.97 5.87
CA CYS A 244 18.61 15.56 6.09
C CYS A 244 18.33 14.71 4.85
N GLY A 245 18.85 13.49 4.83
CA GLY A 245 18.57 12.52 3.76
C GLY A 245 19.52 11.32 3.76
N PHE A 246 19.17 10.32 2.97
CA PHE A 246 20.00 9.12 2.75
C PHE A 246 21.24 9.40 1.89
N ASN A 247 21.16 10.42 1.03
CA ASN A 247 22.28 10.89 0.22
C ASN A 247 22.31 12.42 0.30
N LEU A 248 23.30 12.97 1.01
CA LEU A 248 23.51 14.41 1.16
C LEU A 248 24.86 14.78 0.54
N ASN A 249 24.81 15.51 -0.56
CA ASN A 249 25.98 16.18 -1.11
C ASN A 249 26.14 17.54 -0.43
N GLY A 250 27.23 17.73 0.30
CA GLY A 250 27.53 18.99 0.98
C GLY A 250 29.00 19.11 1.37
N THR A 251 29.49 20.34 1.49
CA THR A 251 30.83 20.65 2.01
C THR A 251 30.85 20.84 3.53
N GLN A 252 29.67 20.85 4.16
CA GLN A 252 29.48 21.06 5.59
C GLN A 252 29.59 19.74 6.37
N GLU A 253 29.95 19.83 7.65
CA GLU A 253 29.98 18.69 8.56
C GLU A 253 28.59 18.04 8.67
N LEU A 254 28.55 16.71 8.70
CA LEU A 254 27.31 15.93 8.75
C LEU A 254 27.20 15.18 10.07
N CYS A 255 25.99 15.12 10.60
CA CYS A 255 25.58 14.15 11.60
C CYS A 255 25.19 12.85 10.91
N GLU A 256 25.86 11.76 11.25
CA GLU A 256 25.53 10.41 10.81
C GLU A 256 24.64 9.71 11.84
N TYR A 257 23.55 9.12 11.35
CA TYR A 257 22.70 8.20 12.09
C TYR A 257 22.68 6.89 11.33
N SER A 258 23.37 5.88 11.85
CA SER A 258 23.55 4.59 11.17
C SER A 258 22.98 3.42 11.97
N ASP A 259 22.39 2.48 11.25
CA ASP A 259 22.13 1.12 11.72
C ASP A 259 23.10 0.19 11.01
N LEU A 260 24.21 -0.12 11.66
CA LEU A 260 25.29 -0.93 11.08
C LEU A 260 24.83 -2.36 10.75
N LYS A 261 23.78 -2.88 11.41
CA LYS A 261 23.29 -4.24 11.18
C LYS A 261 22.51 -4.35 9.88
N GLU A 262 21.73 -3.33 9.55
CA GLU A 262 20.95 -3.26 8.31
C GLU A 262 21.69 -2.45 7.22
N GLU A 263 22.89 -1.96 7.53
CA GLU A 263 23.71 -1.11 6.66
C GLU A 263 22.97 0.14 6.16
N GLU A 264 22.06 0.66 6.98
CA GLU A 264 21.29 1.86 6.68
C GLU A 264 21.98 3.08 7.27
N TYR A 265 22.15 4.11 6.45
CA TYR A 265 22.77 5.37 6.83
C TYR A 265 21.83 6.52 6.52
N PHE A 266 21.67 7.42 7.47
CA PHE A 266 20.90 8.63 7.32
C PHE A 266 21.68 9.82 7.86
N TYR A 267 21.70 10.90 7.08
CA TYR A 267 22.54 12.04 7.36
C TYR A 267 21.71 13.29 7.61
N CYS A 268 22.21 14.19 8.44
CA CYS A 268 21.75 15.56 8.55
C CYS A 268 22.94 16.51 8.47
N MET A 269 22.77 17.69 7.89
CA MET A 269 23.76 18.77 8.07
C MET A 269 23.87 19.09 9.56
N LYS A 270 25.08 19.20 10.08
CA LYS A 270 25.31 19.51 11.50
C LYS A 270 25.06 21.00 11.75
N PRO A 271 24.21 21.38 12.72
CA PRO A 271 24.02 22.78 13.08
C PRO A 271 25.25 23.35 13.79
N GLU A 272 25.57 24.62 13.56
CA GLU A 272 26.64 25.31 14.28
C GLU A 272 26.38 25.31 15.80
N ASN A 273 27.41 25.00 16.58
CA ASN A 273 27.37 24.99 18.05
C ASN A 273 26.31 24.04 18.65
N MET A 274 25.89 23.00 17.92
CA MET A 274 25.02 21.94 18.44
C MET A 274 25.64 20.57 18.15
N SER A 275 25.53 19.64 19.10
CA SER A 275 25.92 18.25 18.88
C SER A 275 24.83 17.49 18.13
N CYS A 276 25.22 16.42 17.45
CA CYS A 276 24.30 15.59 16.67
C CYS A 276 23.22 14.90 17.54
N GLY A 277 23.55 14.61 18.80
CA GLY A 277 22.59 14.04 19.77
C GLY A 277 21.42 14.96 20.15
N LEU A 278 21.42 16.23 19.70
CA LEU A 278 20.34 17.19 19.97
C LEU A 278 19.21 17.16 18.94
N LEU A 279 19.22 16.20 17.99
CA LEU A 279 18.10 15.94 17.10
C LEU A 279 16.88 15.49 17.92
N VAL A 280 15.80 16.28 17.89
CA VAL A 280 14.57 15.98 18.64
C VAL A 280 13.41 15.58 17.75
N GLN A 281 13.47 15.88 16.45
CA GLN A 281 12.39 15.58 15.52
C GLN A 281 12.93 15.47 14.09
N MET A 282 12.39 14.50 13.36
CA MET A 282 12.54 14.39 11.91
C MET A 282 11.22 14.73 11.23
N MET A 283 11.26 15.58 10.20
CA MET A 283 10.14 15.88 9.33
C MET A 283 10.48 15.47 7.89
N SER A 284 9.51 14.89 7.21
CA SER A 284 9.60 14.58 5.78
C SER A 284 8.48 15.31 5.05
N LEU A 285 8.82 16.06 4.00
CA LEU A 285 7.88 16.75 3.14
C LEU A 285 8.24 16.45 1.68
N PHE A 286 7.24 16.31 0.81
CA PHE A 286 7.48 16.26 -0.62
C PHE A 286 8.03 17.61 -1.09
N VAL A 287 9.08 17.59 -1.93
CA VAL A 287 9.78 18.82 -2.35
C VAL A 287 8.85 19.74 -3.14
N ASP A 288 7.97 19.17 -3.96
CA ASP A 288 6.96 19.88 -4.74
C ASP A 288 5.74 18.98 -5.03
N SER A 289 4.91 19.37 -6.01
CA SER A 289 3.76 18.60 -6.52
C SER A 289 4.09 17.80 -7.79
N HIS A 290 5.38 17.63 -8.11
CA HIS A 290 5.82 16.85 -9.27
C HIS A 290 5.34 15.41 -9.18
N SER A 291 5.00 14.88 -10.33
CA SER A 291 4.55 13.52 -10.49
C SER A 291 5.37 12.93 -11.62
N TYR A 292 6.03 11.79 -11.36
CA TYR A 292 6.69 11.02 -12.41
C TYR A 292 5.71 10.32 -13.34
N LEU A 293 4.42 10.38 -13.03
CA LEU A 293 3.33 9.98 -13.93
C LEU A 293 2.99 11.14 -14.87
N SER A 294 2.93 10.82 -16.16
CA SER A 294 2.32 11.64 -17.21
C SER A 294 0.83 11.85 -16.98
N ASP A 295 0.24 12.82 -17.68
CA ASP A 295 -1.19 13.11 -17.54
C ASP A 295 -2.08 11.98 -18.06
N SER A 296 -1.60 11.16 -18.99
CA SER A 296 -2.29 9.93 -19.43
C SER A 296 -2.22 8.84 -18.34
N GLU A 297 -1.06 8.63 -17.72
CA GLU A 297 -0.90 7.66 -16.62
C GLU A 297 -1.74 8.02 -15.40
N LYS A 298 -1.85 9.31 -15.05
CA LYS A 298 -2.70 9.77 -13.93
C LYS A 298 -4.17 9.33 -14.08
N GLN A 299 -4.68 9.23 -15.32
CA GLN A 299 -6.07 8.81 -15.56
C GLN A 299 -6.34 7.36 -15.15
N LEU A 300 -5.32 6.50 -15.15
CA LEU A 300 -5.42 5.11 -14.69
C LEU A 300 -5.70 5.01 -13.18
N PHE A 301 -5.41 6.07 -12.42
CA PHE A 301 -5.57 6.11 -10.97
C PHE A 301 -6.79 6.93 -10.51
N ASN A 302 -7.70 7.25 -11.43
CA ASN A 302 -9.01 7.77 -11.06
C ASN A 302 -9.78 6.67 -10.30
N SER A 303 -10.54 7.05 -9.26
CA SER A 303 -11.36 6.11 -8.48
C SER A 303 -12.32 5.27 -9.33
N ASN A 304 -12.74 5.78 -10.48
CA ASN A 304 -13.60 5.05 -11.41
C ASN A 304 -12.88 3.94 -12.19
N ASN A 305 -11.54 3.88 -12.15
CA ASN A 305 -10.72 2.92 -12.88
C ASN A 305 -9.94 1.97 -11.96
N ILE A 306 -10.07 2.14 -10.63
CA ILE A 306 -9.39 1.33 -9.63
C ILE A 306 -10.39 0.34 -9.02
N ARG A 307 -9.93 -0.89 -8.78
CA ARG A 307 -10.69 -1.92 -8.03
C ARG A 307 -12.07 -2.17 -8.65
N ILE A 308 -12.07 -2.49 -9.93
CA ILE A 308 -13.29 -2.80 -10.70
C ILE A 308 -13.50 -4.31 -10.72
N GLU A 309 -14.72 -4.74 -10.40
CA GLU A 309 -15.09 -6.15 -10.47
C GLU A 309 -15.20 -6.62 -11.92
N ILE A 310 -14.58 -7.76 -12.22
CA ILE A 310 -14.64 -8.41 -13.53
C ILE A 310 -15.93 -9.24 -13.61
N ALA A 311 -16.61 -9.13 -14.76
CA ALA A 311 -17.81 -9.90 -15.04
C ALA A 311 -17.50 -11.41 -15.06
N LYS A 312 -18.44 -12.22 -14.58
CA LYS A 312 -18.31 -13.68 -14.49
C LYS A 312 -19.44 -14.33 -15.29
N THR A 313 -19.14 -15.34 -16.09
CA THR A 313 -20.16 -16.13 -16.80
C THR A 313 -20.77 -17.25 -15.95
N PHE A 314 -20.34 -17.36 -14.70
CA PHE A 314 -20.74 -18.41 -13.76
C PHE A 314 -21.18 -17.80 -12.42
N GLY A 315 -22.06 -18.52 -11.74
CA GLY A 315 -22.58 -18.14 -10.43
C GLY A 315 -21.82 -18.75 -9.26
N ALA A 316 -22.49 -18.82 -8.12
CA ALA A 316 -21.99 -19.54 -6.96
C ALA A 316 -21.94 -21.05 -7.23
N ILE A 317 -21.03 -21.75 -6.55
CA ILE A 317 -20.87 -23.19 -6.65
C ILE A 317 -21.31 -23.85 -5.34
N SER A 318 -21.99 -24.99 -5.44
CA SER A 318 -22.34 -25.81 -4.27
C SER A 318 -21.24 -26.84 -3.99
N VAL A 319 -20.70 -26.80 -2.78
CA VAL A 319 -19.64 -27.70 -2.32
C VAL A 319 -20.18 -28.64 -1.26
N SER A 320 -19.89 -29.93 -1.38
CA SER A 320 -20.36 -30.96 -0.45
C SER A 320 -19.20 -31.66 0.25
N LYS A 321 -19.46 -32.25 1.41
CA LYS A 321 -18.53 -33.21 2.02
C LYS A 321 -18.69 -34.53 1.28
N CYS A 322 -17.78 -34.81 0.36
CA CYS A 322 -17.74 -36.11 -0.30
C CYS A 322 -17.09 -37.12 0.62
N GLY A 323 -17.60 -38.35 0.67
CA GLY A 323 -16.90 -39.46 1.31
C GLY A 323 -15.55 -39.67 0.62
N SER A 324 -14.52 -40.03 1.40
CA SER A 324 -13.22 -40.42 0.86
C SER A 324 -13.41 -41.50 -0.21
N LYS A 325 -12.94 -41.23 -1.42
CA LYS A 325 -12.57 -42.32 -2.34
C LYS A 325 -11.33 -43.02 -1.78
#